data_AF-A0A8J2QLV1-F1
#
_entry.id   AF-A0A8J2QLV1-F1
#
_cell.length_a   1.000
_cell.length_b   1.000
_cell.length_c   1.000
_cell.angle_alpha   90.00
_cell.angle_beta   90.00
_cell.angle_gamma   90.00
#
_symmetry.space_group_name_H-M   'P 1'
#
loop_
_entity.id
_entity.type
_entity.pdbx_description
1 polymer ?
#
loop_
_entity_poly.entity_id
_entity_poly.type
_entity_poly.pdbx_seq_one_letter_code
_entity_poly.pdbx_strand_id
1 'polypeptide(L)'
;MGHVAQSMASGGHPEGGALVTRHDQLAGSLARLQRLAASRQAALMESVCSKTWQRLVEKIQSRNQRLAAAGEIHRDAGDLLARAGERRTDSPRPPRPATCAPPPPS
;
A
#
# COMPACT_ATOMS: atom_id res chain seq x y z
N MET A 1 -34.00 -14.91 -31.17
CA MET A 1 -34.70 -13.92 -32.01
C MET A 1 -34.17 -13.88 -33.43
N GLY A 2 -32.84 -13.82 -33.67
CA GLY A 2 -32.27 -13.84 -35.04
C GLY A 2 -32.69 -15.04 -35.90
N HIS A 3 -32.73 -16.25 -35.35
CA HIS A 3 -33.19 -17.45 -36.08
C HIS A 3 -34.63 -17.34 -36.60
N VAL A 4 -35.53 -16.68 -35.85
CA VAL A 4 -36.92 -16.48 -36.28
C VAL A 4 -36.98 -15.48 -37.44
N ALA A 5 -36.23 -14.39 -37.36
CA ALA A 5 -36.10 -13.43 -38.46
C ALA A 5 -35.52 -14.09 -39.72
N GLN A 6 -34.51 -14.96 -39.55
CA GLN A 6 -33.92 -15.73 -40.64
C GLN A 6 -34.94 -16.68 -41.28
N SER A 7 -35.71 -17.43 -40.47
CA SER A 7 -36.76 -18.31 -40.98
C SER A 7 -37.87 -17.56 -41.71
N MET A 8 -38.26 -16.38 -41.22
CA MET A 8 -39.24 -15.52 -41.92
C MET A 8 -38.68 -14.97 -43.23
N ALA A 9 -37.41 -14.56 -43.25
CA ALA A 9 -36.74 -14.11 -44.48
C ALA A 9 -36.67 -15.24 -45.52
N SER A 10 -36.28 -16.45 -45.10
CA SER A 10 -36.24 -17.64 -45.96
C SER A 10 -37.62 -18.10 -46.42
N GLY A 11 -38.66 -17.85 -45.62
CA GLY A 11 -40.07 -18.09 -45.98
C GLY A 11 -40.68 -17.04 -46.90
N GLY A 12 -39.91 -16.03 -47.34
CA GLY A 12 -40.38 -14.99 -48.27
C GLY A 12 -41.19 -13.87 -47.62
N HIS A 13 -41.17 -13.75 -46.29
CA HIS A 13 -41.89 -12.68 -45.60
C HIS A 13 -41.25 -11.31 -45.90
N PRO A 14 -42.04 -10.28 -46.28
CA PRO A 14 -41.50 -8.98 -46.70
C PRO A 14 -40.66 -8.29 -45.63
N GLU A 15 -40.99 -8.49 -44.35
CA GLU A 15 -40.24 -7.88 -43.23
C GLU A 15 -39.04 -8.71 -42.73
N GLY A 16 -38.88 -9.96 -43.19
CA GLY A 16 -37.86 -10.87 -42.66
C GLY A 16 -36.44 -10.32 -42.84
N GLY A 17 -36.13 -9.78 -44.02
CA GLY A 17 -34.81 -9.21 -44.32
C GLY A 17 -34.46 -7.97 -43.47
N ALA A 18 -35.45 -7.10 -43.22
CA ALA A 18 -35.27 -5.92 -42.38
C ALA A 18 -35.00 -6.31 -40.91
N LEU A 19 -35.67 -7.35 -40.41
CA LEU A 19 -35.45 -7.86 -39.05
C LEU A 19 -34.08 -8.51 -38.86
N VAL A 20 -33.59 -9.26 -39.85
CA VAL A 20 -32.22 -9.81 -39.83
C VAL A 20 -31.20 -8.67 -39.77
N THR A 21 -31.37 -7.65 -40.62
CA THR A 21 -30.47 -6.49 -40.66
C THR A 21 -30.45 -5.76 -39.31
N ARG A 22 -31.62 -5.53 -38.71
CA ARG A 22 -31.73 -4.89 -37.39
C ARG A 22 -31.09 -5.75 -36.29
N HIS A 23 -31.26 -7.06 -36.34
CA HIS A 23 -30.63 -7.99 -35.41
C HIS A 23 -29.10 -7.89 -35.48
N ASP A 24 -28.52 -7.85 -36.68
CA ASP A 24 -27.08 -7.77 -36.88
C ASP A 24 -26.52 -6.41 -36.39
N GLN A 25 -27.25 -5.33 -36.60
CA GLN A 25 -26.92 -4.01 -36.06
C GLN A 25 -26.90 -4.00 -34.52
N LEU A 26 -27.88 -4.65 -33.89
CA LEU A 26 -27.96 -4.77 -32.43
C LEU A 26 -26.82 -5.66 -31.89
N ALA A 27 -26.55 -6.80 -32.52
CA ALA A 27 -25.44 -7.68 -32.16
C ALA A 27 -24.10 -6.95 -32.26
N GLY A 28 -23.88 -6.20 -33.35
CA GLY A 28 -22.69 -5.37 -33.52
C GLY A 28 -22.57 -4.26 -32.46
N SER A 29 -23.69 -3.64 -32.09
CA SER A 29 -23.72 -2.62 -31.03
C SER A 29 -23.40 -3.20 -29.65
N LEU A 30 -23.95 -4.37 -29.33
CA LEU A 30 -23.66 -5.08 -28.09
C LEU A 30 -22.18 -5.46 -28.01
N ALA A 31 -21.61 -6.01 -29.09
CA ALA A 31 -20.19 -6.37 -29.14
C ALA A 31 -19.26 -5.15 -28.96
N ARG A 32 -19.65 -3.97 -29.49
CA ARG A 32 -18.92 -2.72 -29.23
C ARG A 32 -19.01 -2.29 -27.76
N LEU A 33 -20.21 -2.35 -27.16
CA LEU A 33 -20.40 -2.01 -25.76
C LEU A 33 -19.64 -2.94 -24.82
N GLN A 34 -19.63 -4.24 -25.10
CA GLN A 34 -18.86 -5.22 -24.33
C GLN A 34 -17.36 -4.93 -24.38
N ARG A 35 -16.81 -4.60 -25.56
CA ARG A 35 -15.40 -4.19 -25.69
C ARG A 35 -15.08 -2.91 -24.91
N LEU A 36 -15.97 -1.92 -24.96
CA LEU A 36 -15.81 -0.68 -24.20
C LEU A 36 -15.91 -0.91 -22.68
N ALA A 37 -16.82 -1.79 -22.25
CA ALA A 37 -16.95 -2.16 -20.85
C ALA A 37 -15.69 -2.88 -20.36
N ALA A 38 -15.17 -3.83 -21.14
CA ALA A 38 -13.94 -4.56 -20.81
C ALA A 38 -12.73 -3.63 -20.71
N SER A 39 -12.56 -2.69 -21.67
CA SER A 39 -11.47 -1.72 -21.62
C SER A 39 -11.58 -0.78 -20.41
N ARG A 40 -12.80 -0.34 -20.09
CA ARG A 40 -13.06 0.48 -18.89
C ARG A 40 -12.76 -0.30 -17.60
N GLN A 41 -13.16 -1.56 -17.51
CA GLN A 41 -12.88 -2.40 -16.35
C GLN A 41 -11.37 -2.59 -16.14
N ALA A 42 -10.62 -2.85 -17.22
CA ALA A 42 -9.16 -2.95 -17.15
C ALA A 42 -8.52 -1.65 -16.63
N ALA A 43 -8.90 -0.51 -17.20
CA ALA A 43 -8.36 0.80 -16.79
C ALA A 43 -8.70 1.15 -15.33
N LEU A 44 -9.92 0.83 -14.88
CA LEU A 44 -10.31 1.04 -13.48
C LEU A 44 -9.51 0.15 -12.53
N MET A 45 -9.33 -1.13 -12.87
CA MET A 45 -8.56 -2.06 -12.05
C MET A 45 -7.10 -1.64 -11.93
N GLU A 46 -6.48 -1.21 -13.04
CA GLU A 46 -5.12 -0.66 -13.03
C GLU A 46 -5.03 0.60 -12.17
N SER A 47 -5.96 1.54 -12.32
CA SER A 47 -5.97 2.78 -11.53
C SER A 47 -6.10 2.52 -10.03
N VAL A 48 -6.97 1.59 -9.63
CA VAL A 48 -7.17 1.22 -8.21
C VAL A 48 -5.91 0.55 -7.66
N CYS A 49 -5.33 -0.39 -8.41
CA CYS A 49 -4.09 -1.04 -8.01
C CYS A 49 -2.95 -0.04 -7.83
N SER A 50 -2.73 0.83 -8.82
CA SER A 50 -1.68 1.85 -8.78
C SER A 50 -1.84 2.81 -7.58
N LYS A 51 -3.06 3.30 -7.33
CA LYS A 51 -3.34 4.19 -6.19
C LYS A 51 -3.14 3.50 -4.84
N THR A 52 -3.56 2.24 -4.72
CA THR A 52 -3.41 1.49 -3.46
C THR A 52 -1.94 1.16 -3.19
N TRP A 53 -1.19 0.81 -4.23
CA TRP A 53 0.25 0.62 -4.17
C TRP A 53 0.99 1.89 -3.75
N GLN A 54 0.69 3.03 -4.38
CA GLN A 54 1.33 4.30 -4.04
C GLN A 54 1.11 4.69 -2.57
N ARG A 55 -0.11 4.53 -2.05
CA ARG A 55 -0.40 4.76 -0.62
C ARG A 55 0.38 3.84 0.30
N LEU A 56 0.59 2.58 -0.11
CA LEU A 56 1.40 1.64 0.68
C LEU A 56 2.87 2.08 0.71
N VAL A 57 3.41 2.48 -0.45
CA VAL A 57 4.78 3.00 -0.56
C VAL A 57 4.97 4.22 0.33
N GLU A 58 4.04 5.18 0.30
CA GLU A 58 4.07 6.37 1.17
C GLU A 58 4.11 6.00 2.66
N LYS A 59 3.29 5.02 3.07
CA LYS A 59 3.29 4.52 4.46
C LYS A 59 4.63 3.88 4.85
N ILE A 60 5.22 3.09 3.97
CA ILE A 60 6.53 2.47 4.20
C ILE A 60 7.62 3.54 4.30
N GLN A 61 7.62 4.51 3.40
CA GLN A 61 8.58 5.62 3.42
C GLN A 61 8.46 6.45 4.72
N SER A 62 7.24 6.79 5.13
CA SER A 62 6.99 7.48 6.41
C SER A 62 7.51 6.67 7.60
N ARG A 63 7.28 5.35 7.62
CA ARG A 63 7.82 4.47 8.67
C ARG A 63 9.34 4.44 8.66
N ASN A 64 9.96 4.35 7.50
CA ASN A 64 11.42 4.32 7.36
C ASN A 64 12.06 5.63 7.84
N GLN A 65 11.46 6.78 7.52
CA GLN A 65 11.92 8.08 8.02
C GLN A 65 11.89 8.14 9.56
N ARG A 66 10.79 7.66 10.18
CA ARG A 66 10.69 7.59 11.63
C ARG A 66 11.71 6.64 12.26
N LEU A 67 11.98 5.51 11.62
CA LEU A 67 13.01 4.56 12.08
C LEU A 67 14.42 5.14 11.95
N ALA A 68 14.70 5.86 10.87
CA ALA A 68 15.97 6.55 10.68
C ALA A 68 16.20 7.60 11.80
N ALA A 69 15.20 8.45 12.05
CA ALA A 69 15.26 9.43 13.13
C ALA A 69 15.42 8.77 14.52
N ALA A 70 14.73 7.66 14.78
CA ALA A 70 14.92 6.90 16.01
C ALA A 70 16.34 6.32 16.13
N GLY A 71 16.93 5.88 15.03
CA GLY A 71 18.32 5.42 14.97
C GLY A 71 19.34 6.52 15.25
N GLU A 72 19.09 7.74 14.76
CA GLU A 72 19.91 8.93 15.07
C GLU A 72 19.86 9.24 16.57
N ILE A 73 18.65 9.33 17.15
CA ILE A 73 18.46 9.54 18.59
C ILE A 73 19.17 8.46 19.41
N HIS A 74 19.08 7.19 18.99
CA HIS A 74 19.75 6.09 19.67
C HIS A 74 21.27 6.25 19.65
N ARG A 75 21.85 6.65 18.51
CA ARG A 75 23.28 6.93 18.37
C ARG A 75 23.71 8.10 19.26
N ASP A 76 22.99 9.22 19.21
CA ASP A 76 23.28 10.40 20.02
C ASP A 76 23.22 10.10 21.51
N ALA A 77 22.21 9.32 21.95
CA ALA A 77 22.11 8.86 23.33
C ALA A 77 23.30 7.99 23.73
N GLY A 78 23.75 7.09 22.85
CA GLY A 78 24.95 6.29 23.04
C GLY A 78 26.21 7.15 23.22
N ASP A 79 26.39 8.15 22.38
CA ASP A 79 27.52 9.08 22.44
C ASP A 79 27.53 9.91 23.74
N LEU A 80 26.36 10.40 24.16
CA LEU A 80 26.21 11.14 25.42
C LEU A 80 26.52 10.25 26.63
N LEU A 81 26.07 9.00 26.62
CA LEU A 81 26.37 8.02 27.67
C LEU A 81 27.85 7.67 27.73
N ALA A 82 28.52 7.50 26.59
CA ALA A 82 29.95 7.24 26.52
C ALA A 82 30.75 8.39 27.16
N ARG A 83 30.49 9.64 26.75
CA ARG A 83 31.13 10.83 27.34
C ARG A 83 30.84 10.98 28.84
N ALA A 84 29.64 10.61 29.29
CA ALA A 84 29.30 10.63 30.71
C ALA A 84 29.99 9.52 31.51
N GLY A 85 30.29 8.38 30.87
CA GLY A 85 31.14 7.32 31.41
C GLY A 85 32.58 7.81 31.63
N GLU A 86 33.17 8.42 30.61
CA GLU A 86 34.54 9.00 30.65
C GLU A 86 34.66 10.07 31.75
N ARG A 87 33.69 10.99 31.85
CA ARG A 87 33.68 11.99 32.93
C ARG A 87 33.58 11.37 34.32
N ARG A 88 32.90 10.23 34.46
CA ARG A 88 32.83 9.51 35.74
C ARG A 88 34.15 8.81 36.10
N THR A 89 34.93 8.37 35.11
CA THR A 89 36.25 7.79 35.35
C THR A 89 37.30 8.85 35.68
N ASP A 90 37.19 10.06 35.11
CA ASP A 90 38.13 11.17 35.38
C ASP A 90 37.82 11.96 36.65
N SER A 91 36.64 11.79 37.25
CA SER A 91 36.28 12.49 38.48
C SER A 91 36.92 11.82 39.70
N PRO A 92 37.65 12.56 40.57
CA PRO A 92 38.28 11.98 41.74
C PRO A 92 37.19 11.45 42.68
N ARG A 93 37.26 10.16 43.00
CA ARG A 93 36.33 9.49 43.92
C ARG A 93 36.31 10.27 45.25
N PRO A 94 35.14 10.69 45.77
CA PRO A 94 35.08 11.33 47.07
C PRO A 94 35.66 10.38 48.14
N PRO A 95 36.38 10.90 49.15
CA PRO A 95 36.96 10.08 50.19
C PRO A 95 35.85 9.29 50.88
N ARG A 96 36.07 7.98 51.06
CA ARG A 96 35.13 7.14 51.81
C ARG A 96 35.02 7.71 53.23
N PRO A 97 33.81 7.89 53.78
CA PRO A 97 33.69 8.28 55.19
C PRO A 97 34.39 7.21 56.03
N ALA A 98 35.22 7.67 56.97
CA ALA A 98 35.92 6.78 57.89
C ALA A 98 34.89 5.90 58.60
N THR A 99 34.97 4.60 58.37
CA THR A 99 34.19 3.62 59.11
C THR A 99 34.49 3.82 60.60
N CYS A 100 33.44 4.11 61.39
CA CYS A 100 33.53 4.12 62.85
C CYS A 100 34.23 2.85 63.32
N ALA A 101 35.33 3.01 64.06
CA ALA A 101 36.01 1.91 64.71
C ALA A 101 35.03 1.19 65.65
N PRO A 102 35.04 -0.15 65.71
CA PRO A 102 34.20 -0.88 66.66
C PRO A 102 34.60 -0.52 68.11
N PRO A 103 33.64 -0.44 69.04
CA PRO A 103 33.91 -0.07 70.42
C PRO A 103 34.81 -1.12 71.11
N PRO A 104 35.66 -0.71 72.07
CA PRO A 104 36.55 -1.61 72.77
C PRO A 104 35.78 -2.59 73.67
N PRO A 105 36.26 -3.84 73.82
CA PRO A 105 35.62 -4.82 74.70
C PRO A 105 35.73 -4.41 76.17
N SER A 106 34.66 -4.70 76.93
CA SER A 106 34.48 -4.40 78.35
C SER A 106 35.43 -5.17 79.27
#